data_AF-A0A9Q3CNE6-F1
#
_entry.id   AF-A0A9Q3CNE6-F1
#
_cell.length_a   1.000
_cell.length_b   1.000
_cell.length_c   1.000
_cell.angle_alpha   90.00
_cell.angle_beta   90.00
_cell.angle_gamma   90.00
#
_symmetry.space_group_name_H-M   'P 1'
#
loop_
_entity.id
_entity.type
_entity.pdbx_description
1 polymer ?
#
loop_
_entity_poly.entity_id
_entity_poly.type
_entity_poly.pdbx_seq_one_letter_code
_entity_poly.pdbx_strand_id
1 'polypeptide(L)'
;MVGEEIALKKLDYEKGAGKIKLAVDSSYIAAGAVLTQEDKEGKERPVLYESINFTKLESKYSQTKLELCGVAIILKKLQAILWGQNFELQVDSKALIETINTPCLPNSPMTRWVTFIQLSSFHLVHKPGKKISYDRWAILKTKELRRGRRFTRIR
;
A
#
# COMPACT_ATOMS: atom_id res chain seq x y z
N MET A 1 -19.03 7.51 20.73
CA MET A 1 -17.75 7.80 20.06
C MET A 1 -18.08 8.52 18.78
N VAL A 2 -17.82 9.83 18.76
CA VAL A 2 -18.09 10.72 17.62
C VAL A 2 -17.26 10.22 16.44
N GLY A 3 -17.93 9.89 15.33
CA GLY A 3 -17.25 9.58 14.09
C GLY A 3 -16.67 10.88 13.56
N GLU A 4 -15.37 11.11 13.75
CA GLU A 4 -14.66 12.11 12.97
C GLU A 4 -14.85 11.74 11.49
N GLU A 5 -15.45 12.65 10.72
CA GLU A 5 -15.44 12.52 9.26
C GLU A 5 -13.98 12.36 8.82
N ILE A 6 -13.63 11.17 8.32
CA ILE A 6 -12.32 10.90 7.75
C ILE A 6 -12.30 11.58 6.37
N ALA A 7 -12.12 12.90 6.37
CA ALA A 7 -11.92 13.66 5.15
C ALA A 7 -10.54 13.31 4.57
N LEU A 8 -10.51 12.94 3.30
CA LEU A 8 -9.25 12.71 2.59
C LEU A 8 -8.51 14.03 2.43
N LYS A 9 -7.23 14.05 2.82
CA LYS A 9 -6.35 15.19 2.59
C LYS A 9 -5.84 15.15 1.15
N LYS A 10 -5.79 16.30 0.48
CA LYS A 10 -5.08 16.43 -0.81
C LYS A 10 -3.57 16.24 -0.58
N LEU A 11 -2.94 15.41 -1.41
CA LEU A 11 -1.50 15.22 -1.32
C LEU A 11 -0.76 16.52 -1.63
N ASP A 12 0.21 16.83 -0.78
CA ASP A 12 1.05 18.02 -0.90
C ASP A 12 2.51 17.60 -1.10
N TYR A 13 3.14 18.10 -2.17
CA TYR A 13 4.52 17.78 -2.53
C TYR A 13 5.51 18.88 -2.17
N GLU A 14 5.05 19.96 -1.52
CA GLU A 14 5.92 21.05 -1.11
C GLU A 14 6.95 20.61 -0.07
N LYS A 15 8.09 21.28 -0.07
CA LYS A 15 9.16 21.02 0.90
C LYS A 15 8.62 21.35 2.31
N GLY A 16 8.52 20.33 3.17
CA GLY A 16 8.00 20.47 4.53
C GLY A 16 6.52 20.10 4.71
N ALA A 17 5.86 19.59 3.66
CA ALA A 17 4.44 19.18 3.69
C ALA A 17 4.13 17.95 4.59
N GLY A 18 5.15 17.35 5.21
CA GLY A 18 5.05 16.14 6.02
C GLY A 18 5.40 14.87 5.24
N LYS A 19 5.76 13.81 5.97
CA LYS A 19 6.19 12.55 5.36
C LYS A 19 5.02 11.84 4.67
N ILE A 20 5.27 11.33 3.48
CA ILE A 20 4.36 10.46 2.74
C ILE A 20 4.63 9.01 3.17
N LYS A 21 3.57 8.27 3.48
CA LYS A 21 3.64 6.88 3.93
C LYS A 21 2.65 6.02 3.14
N LEU A 22 3.12 4.92 2.60
CA LEU A 22 2.30 3.92 1.90
C LEU A 22 2.30 2.63 2.71
N ALA A 23 1.19 2.30 3.33
CA ALA A 23 0.99 0.99 3.95
C ALA A 23 0.36 0.04 2.93
N VAL A 24 0.91 -1.16 2.79
CA VAL A 24 0.38 -2.21 1.92
C VAL A 24 0.21 -3.49 2.73
N ASP A 25 -0.97 -4.09 2.62
CA ASP A 25 -1.27 -5.41 3.17
C ASP A 25 -1.85 -6.30 2.05
N SER A 26 -1.68 -7.62 2.20
CA SER A 26 -2.21 -8.58 1.23
C SER A 26 -2.79 -9.83 1.89
N SER A 27 -3.85 -10.32 1.27
CA SER A 27 -4.50 -11.59 1.58
C SER A 27 -4.44 -12.51 0.37
N TYR A 28 -4.89 -13.76 0.50
CA TYR A 28 -5.03 -14.68 -0.63
C TYR A 28 -5.92 -14.17 -1.78
N ILE A 29 -6.78 -13.18 -1.53
CA ILE A 29 -7.80 -12.72 -2.48
C ILE A 29 -7.43 -11.38 -3.09
N ALA A 30 -6.80 -10.49 -2.32
CA ALA A 30 -6.58 -9.11 -2.71
C ALA A 30 -5.43 -8.48 -1.93
N ALA A 31 -4.85 -7.42 -2.50
CA ALA A 31 -4.00 -6.47 -1.80
C ALA A 31 -4.75 -5.16 -1.55
N GLY A 32 -4.51 -4.56 -0.39
CA GLY A 32 -5.01 -3.26 0.01
C GLY A 32 -3.86 -2.30 0.31
N ALA A 33 -4.09 -1.01 0.09
CA ALA A 33 -3.12 0.01 0.43
C ALA A 33 -3.76 1.29 0.92
N VAL A 34 -3.03 1.99 1.79
CA VAL A 34 -3.41 3.31 2.30
C VAL A 34 -2.22 4.23 2.16
N LEU A 35 -2.43 5.33 1.44
CA LEU A 35 -1.47 6.42 1.40
C LEU A 35 -1.88 7.45 2.46
N THR A 36 -0.95 7.79 3.34
CA THR A 36 -1.14 8.84 4.32
C THR A 36 -0.04 9.89 4.17
N GLN A 37 -0.35 11.09 4.66
CA GLN A 37 0.62 12.16 4.79
C GLN A 37 0.50 12.79 6.17
N GLU A 38 1.63 13.06 6.81
CA GLU A 38 1.64 13.84 8.05
C GLU A 38 1.10 15.27 7.80
N ASP A 39 0.31 15.81 8.72
CA ASP A 39 -0.04 17.22 8.74
C ASP A 39 1.02 18.04 9.50
N LYS A 40 0.81 19.35 9.59
CA LYS A 40 1.71 20.27 10.31
C LYS A 40 1.83 19.95 11.80
N GLU A 41 0.89 19.19 12.36
CA GLU A 41 0.90 18.74 13.75
C GLU A 41 1.55 17.35 13.91
N GLY A 42 2.04 16.76 12.81
CA GLY A 42 2.63 15.41 12.79
C GLY A 42 1.61 14.27 12.81
N LYS A 43 0.31 14.56 12.66
CA LYS A 43 -0.73 13.51 12.61
C LYS A 43 -0.83 12.94 11.20
N GLU A 44 -0.88 11.61 11.10
CA GLU A 44 -1.08 10.93 9.82
C GLU A 44 -2.51 11.17 9.33
N ARG A 45 -2.68 11.78 8.15
CA ARG A 45 -3.97 11.98 7.49
C ARG A 45 -4.07 11.10 6.24
N PRO A 46 -5.17 10.36 6.05
CA PRO A 46 -5.34 9.57 4.85
C PRO A 46 -5.51 10.46 3.61
N VAL A 47 -4.81 10.11 2.55
CA VAL A 47 -4.83 10.79 1.26
C VAL A 47 -5.65 9.98 0.26
N LEU A 48 -5.39 8.67 0.19
CA LEU A 48 -6.14 7.75 -0.65
C LEU A 48 -6.13 6.34 -0.08
N TYR A 49 -7.12 5.56 -0.50
CA TYR A 49 -7.22 4.13 -0.27
C TYR A 49 -7.23 3.43 -1.62
N GLU A 50 -6.45 2.37 -1.75
CA GLU A 50 -6.43 1.52 -2.94
C GLU A 50 -6.64 0.06 -2.57
N SER A 51 -7.19 -0.68 -3.52
CA SER A 51 -7.28 -2.13 -3.42
C SER A 51 -7.23 -2.76 -4.80
N ILE A 52 -6.78 -4.00 -4.86
CA ILE A 52 -6.81 -4.81 -6.07
C ILE A 52 -7.06 -6.27 -5.74
N ASN A 53 -7.96 -6.90 -6.49
CA ASN A 53 -8.16 -8.34 -6.44
C ASN A 53 -7.07 -9.06 -7.21
N PHE A 54 -6.57 -10.15 -6.65
CA PHE A 54 -5.68 -11.06 -7.34
C PHE A 54 -6.46 -11.89 -8.36
N THR A 55 -5.80 -12.22 -9.46
CA THR A 55 -6.31 -13.19 -10.44
C THR A 55 -6.32 -14.60 -9.82
N LYS A 56 -7.08 -15.52 -10.43
CA LYS A 56 -7.12 -16.93 -9.99
C LYS A 56 -5.74 -17.58 -9.93
N LEU A 57 -4.79 -17.13 -10.76
CA LEU A 57 -3.42 -17.62 -10.73
C LEU A 57 -2.63 -17.01 -9.58
N GLU A 58 -2.72 -15.69 -9.41
CA GLU A 58 -2.03 -14.96 -8.34
C GLU A 58 -2.48 -15.42 -6.96
N SER A 59 -3.79 -15.64 -6.74
CA SER A 59 -4.34 -16.15 -5.48
C SER A 59 -3.80 -17.52 -5.04
N LYS A 60 -3.11 -18.24 -5.91
CA LYS A 60 -2.45 -19.52 -5.59
C LYS A 60 -0.97 -19.37 -5.20
N TYR A 61 -0.42 -18.16 -5.23
CA TYR A 61 0.94 -17.90 -4.78
C TYR A 61 1.07 -18.10 -3.27
N SER A 62 2.29 -18.38 -2.81
CA SER A 62 2.61 -18.36 -1.38
C SER A 62 2.38 -16.97 -0.80
N GLN A 63 2.12 -16.88 0.51
CA GLN A 63 1.87 -15.60 1.20
C GLN A 63 2.96 -14.56 0.93
N THR A 64 4.24 -14.90 1.07
CA THR A 64 5.36 -13.98 0.77
C THR A 64 5.36 -13.48 -0.67
N LYS A 65 5.00 -14.35 -1.62
CA LYS A 65 4.92 -13.98 -3.04
C LYS A 65 3.69 -13.10 -3.32
N LEU A 66 2.58 -13.31 -2.61
CA LEU A 66 1.40 -12.45 -2.66
C LEU A 66 1.70 -11.06 -2.11
N GLU A 67 2.40 -10.95 -0.99
CA GLU A 67 2.79 -9.68 -0.40
C GLU A 67 3.68 -8.87 -1.36
N LEU A 68 4.70 -9.51 -1.93
CA LEU A 68 5.57 -8.89 -2.94
C LEU A 68 4.78 -8.47 -4.20
N CYS A 69 3.89 -9.33 -4.68
CA CYS A 69 3.04 -9.06 -5.83
C CYS A 69 2.11 -7.87 -5.56
N GLY A 70 1.48 -7.83 -4.38
CA GLY A 70 0.60 -6.77 -3.93
C GLY A 70 1.32 -5.42 -3.91
N VAL A 71 2.50 -5.36 -3.29
CA VAL A 71 3.34 -4.15 -3.28
C VAL A 71 3.68 -3.69 -4.69
N ALA A 72 4.13 -4.59 -5.57
CA ALA A 72 4.50 -4.24 -6.94
C ALA A 72 3.31 -3.68 -7.73
N ILE A 73 2.13 -4.29 -7.62
CA ILE A 73 0.94 -3.83 -8.34
C ILE A 73 0.43 -2.49 -7.78
N ILE A 74 0.41 -2.32 -6.46
CA ILE A 74 0.01 -1.06 -5.82
C ILE A 74 0.96 0.07 -6.21
N LEU A 75 2.28 -0.14 -6.14
CA LEU A 75 3.25 0.86 -6.56
C LEU A 75 3.10 1.21 -8.04
N LYS A 76 2.81 0.23 -8.89
CA LYS A 76 2.55 0.49 -10.31
C LYS A 76 1.30 1.36 -10.52
N LYS A 77 0.22 1.09 -9.77
CA LYS A 77 -0.99 1.93 -9.81
C LYS A 77 -0.74 3.35 -9.31
N LEU A 78 0.04 3.49 -8.23
CA LEU A 78 0.34 4.76 -7.59
C LEU A 78 1.58 5.45 -8.17
N GLN A 79 2.14 4.94 -9.26
CA GLN A 79 3.39 5.43 -9.84
C GLN A 79 3.33 6.92 -10.14
N ALA A 80 2.25 7.40 -10.76
CA ALA A 80 2.10 8.82 -11.09
C ALA A 80 2.02 9.74 -9.86
N ILE A 81 1.64 9.20 -8.69
CA ILE A 81 1.51 9.94 -7.42
C ILE A 81 2.84 9.91 -6.66
N LEU A 82 3.55 8.79 -6.70
CA LEU A 82 4.78 8.57 -5.91
C LEU A 82 6.06 8.86 -6.69
N TRP A 83 5.97 9.13 -7.99
CA TRP A 83 7.16 9.36 -8.82
C TRP A 83 7.99 10.54 -8.32
N GLY A 84 9.28 10.30 -8.11
CA GLY A 84 10.23 11.31 -7.61
C GLY A 84 10.03 11.69 -6.14
N GLN A 85 9.11 11.05 -5.42
CA GLN A 85 8.89 11.31 -4.00
C GLN A 85 9.64 10.30 -3.14
N ASN A 86 10.19 10.77 -2.01
CA ASN A 86 10.72 9.91 -0.96
C ASN A 86 9.60 9.59 0.03
N PHE A 87 9.18 8.33 0.08
CA PHE A 87 8.09 7.89 0.98
C PHE A 87 8.49 6.71 1.86
N GLU A 88 7.71 6.48 2.91
CA GLU A 88 7.86 5.29 3.76
C GLU A 88 6.96 4.16 3.24
N LEU A 89 7.55 3.03 2.84
CA LEU A 89 6.80 1.84 2.47
C LEU A 89 6.64 0.95 3.71
N GLN A 90 5.42 0.81 4.20
CA GLN A 90 5.09 0.03 5.39
C GLN A 90 4.49 -1.32 4.99
N VAL A 91 5.10 -2.39 5.50
CA VAL A 91 4.66 -3.78 5.29
C VAL A 91 4.68 -4.54 6.62
N ASP A 92 3.86 -5.58 6.74
CA ASP A 92 3.69 -6.35 7.98
C ASP A 92 4.61 -7.58 8.08
N SER A 93 5.37 -7.86 7.02
CA SER A 93 6.20 -9.05 6.86
C SER A 93 7.69 -8.70 6.83
N LYS A 94 8.46 -9.19 7.80
CA LYS A 94 9.92 -9.04 7.81
C LYS A 94 10.60 -9.80 6.67
N ALA A 95 10.06 -10.96 6.30
CA ALA A 95 10.58 -11.76 5.18
C ALA A 95 10.48 -10.99 3.85
N LEU A 96 9.42 -10.21 3.66
CA LEU A 96 9.29 -9.33 2.50
C LEU A 96 10.37 -8.22 2.50
N ILE A 97 10.65 -7.64 3.67
CA ILE A 97 11.69 -6.62 3.81
C ILE A 97 13.06 -7.17 3.38
N GLU A 98 13.40 -8.35 3.87
CA GLU A 98 14.63 -9.04 3.49
C GLU A 98 14.65 -9.37 1.99
N THR A 99 13.52 -9.82 1.43
CA THR A 99 13.39 -10.12 0.00
C THR A 99 13.63 -8.89 -0.89
N ILE A 100 13.17 -7.71 -0.47
CA ILE A 100 13.33 -6.46 -1.23
C ILE A 100 14.75 -5.90 -1.08
N ASN A 101 15.32 -5.96 0.12
CA ASN A 101 16.65 -5.41 0.40
C ASN A 101 17.78 -6.29 -0.14
N THR A 102 17.63 -7.60 -0.02
CA THR A 102 18.67 -8.59 -0.39
C THR A 102 18.06 -9.67 -1.27
N PRO A 103 17.71 -9.36 -2.54
CA PRO A 103 17.04 -10.31 -3.41
C PRO A 103 17.96 -11.48 -3.79
N CYS A 104 17.74 -12.64 -3.16
CA CYS A 104 18.30 -13.92 -3.58
C CYS A 104 17.17 -14.79 -4.17
N LEU A 105 16.72 -14.42 -5.36
CA LEU A 105 15.51 -14.98 -5.97
C LEU A 105 15.87 -15.80 -7.22
N PRO A 106 15.65 -17.13 -7.22
CA PRO A 106 15.88 -17.96 -8.40
C PRO A 106 14.80 -17.78 -9.48
N ASN A 107 13.67 -17.11 -9.14
CA ASN A 107 12.46 -17.04 -9.95
C ASN A 107 12.28 -15.70 -10.67
N SER A 108 12.19 -15.76 -12.01
CA SER A 108 12.09 -14.59 -12.92
C SER A 108 11.01 -13.54 -12.56
N PRO A 109 9.77 -13.89 -12.15
CA PRO A 109 8.75 -12.86 -11.85
C PRO A 109 9.04 -12.03 -10.59
N MET A 110 9.52 -12.66 -9.52
CA MET A 110 9.79 -11.97 -8.25
C MET A 110 10.97 -11.01 -8.42
N THR A 111 12.01 -11.42 -9.16
CA THR A 111 13.13 -10.54 -9.50
C THR A 111 12.65 -9.28 -10.22
N ARG A 112 11.78 -9.41 -11.23
CA ARG A 112 11.21 -8.24 -11.94
C ARG A 112 10.42 -7.32 -11.01
N TRP A 113 9.65 -7.87 -10.08
CA TRP A 113 8.90 -7.08 -9.11
C TRP A 113 9.82 -6.35 -8.15
N VAL A 114 10.84 -7.02 -7.59
CA VAL A 114 11.82 -6.36 -6.72
C VAL A 114 12.55 -5.25 -7.47
N THR A 115 13.02 -5.50 -8.69
CA THR A 115 13.66 -4.47 -9.51
C THR A 115 12.73 -3.27 -9.73
N PHE A 116 11.46 -3.51 -10.05
CA PHE A 116 10.48 -2.43 -10.22
C PHE A 116 10.25 -1.64 -8.92
N ILE A 117 10.13 -2.33 -7.79
CA ILE A 117 9.97 -1.70 -6.48
C ILE A 117 11.19 -0.80 -6.20
N GLN A 118 12.40 -1.32 -6.40
CA GLN A 118 13.67 -0.63 -6.18
C GLN A 118 13.90 0.61 -7.08
N LEU A 119 13.14 0.78 -8.18
CA LEU A 119 13.18 2.01 -8.98
C LEU A 119 12.55 3.22 -8.26
N SER A 120 11.70 2.97 -7.26
CA SER A 120 11.08 4.03 -6.46
C SER A 120 11.99 4.46 -5.32
N SER A 121 11.89 5.73 -4.90
CA SER A 121 12.66 6.23 -3.75
C SER A 121 11.86 6.05 -2.46
N PHE A 122 12.20 5.04 -1.66
CA PHE A 122 11.47 4.74 -0.42
C PHE A 122 12.37 4.28 0.71
N HIS A 123 11.86 4.43 1.94
CA HIS A 123 12.38 3.77 3.13
C HIS A 123 11.44 2.66 3.56
N LEU A 124 11.96 1.44 3.69
CA LEU A 124 11.15 0.26 4.00
C LEU A 124 11.02 0.06 5.51
N VAL A 125 9.80 -0.03 6.02
CA VAL A 125 9.50 -0.11 7.45
C VAL A 125 8.60 -1.30 7.76
N HIS A 126 8.99 -2.10 8.75
CA HIS A 126 8.12 -3.13 9.32
C HIS A 126 7.10 -2.49 10.25
N LYS A 127 5.80 -2.63 9.95
CA LYS A 127 4.73 -2.32 10.89
C LYS A 127 3.91 -3.58 11.16
N PRO A 128 3.86 -4.08 12.40
CA PRO A 128 3.02 -5.22 12.75
C PRO A 128 1.56 -4.96 12.35
N GLY A 129 0.88 -5.92 11.70
CA GLY A 129 -0.47 -5.72 11.16
C GLY A 129 -1.50 -5.16 12.16
N LYS A 130 -1.37 -5.51 13.45
CA LYS A 130 -2.20 -4.93 14.54
C LYS A 130 -2.09 -3.40 14.69
N LYS A 131 -1.06 -2.76 14.15
CA LYS A 131 -0.80 -1.30 14.23
C LYS A 131 -1.08 -0.55 12.93
N ILE A 132 -1.42 -1.24 11.83
CA ILE A 132 -1.92 -0.56 10.63
C ILE A 132 -3.39 -0.23 10.93
N SER A 133 -3.65 0.85 11.67
CA SER A 133 -5.00 1.24 12.15
C SER A 133 -6.06 1.31 11.03
N TYR A 134 -5.62 1.48 9.79
CA TYR A 134 -6.46 1.60 8.61
C TYR A 134 -6.93 0.25 8.02
N ASP A 135 -6.43 -0.89 8.52
CA ASP A 135 -6.71 -2.23 8.00
C ASP A 135 -8.21 -2.56 8.00
N ARG A 136 -8.89 -2.14 9.07
CA ARG A 136 -10.34 -2.34 9.19
C ARG A 136 -11.08 -1.68 8.04
N TRP A 137 -10.67 -0.50 7.57
CA TRP A 137 -11.42 0.27 6.56
C TRP A 137 -11.08 -0.15 5.13
N ALA A 138 -9.82 -0.44 4.83
CA ALA A 138 -9.41 -0.93 3.50
C ALA A 138 -10.03 -2.31 3.20
N ILE A 139 -10.04 -3.23 4.19
CA ILE A 139 -10.63 -4.57 4.05
C ILE A 139 -12.17 -4.51 4.13
N LEU A 140 -12.77 -3.63 4.94
CA LEU A 140 -14.23 -3.46 4.96
C LEU A 140 -14.77 -2.89 3.64
N LYS A 141 -14.06 -1.98 2.96
CA LYS A 141 -14.43 -1.55 1.60
C LYS A 141 -14.35 -2.70 0.58
N THR A 142 -13.37 -3.60 0.71
CA THR A 142 -13.31 -4.83 -0.11
C THR A 142 -14.50 -5.76 0.15
N LYS A 143 -15.00 -5.82 1.40
CA LYS A 143 -16.27 -6.52 1.72
C LYS A 143 -17.51 -5.78 1.22
N GLU A 144 -17.53 -4.45 1.20
CA GLU A 144 -18.63 -3.66 0.62
C GLU A 144 -18.67 -3.70 -0.91
N LEU A 145 -17.53 -3.91 -1.57
CA LEU A 145 -17.47 -4.24 -3.00
C LEU A 145 -18.19 -5.57 -3.32
N ARG A 146 -18.34 -6.50 -2.36
CA ARG A 146 -19.25 -7.69 -2.50
C ARG A 146 -20.72 -7.30 -2.59
N ARG A 147 -21.12 -6.08 -2.20
CA ARG A 147 -22.50 -5.57 -2.22
C ARG A 147 -22.82 -4.67 -3.41
N GLY A 148 -22.00 -4.68 -4.48
CA GLY A 148 -22.41 -4.18 -5.79
C GLY A 148 -22.58 -2.66 -5.93
N ARG A 149 -22.10 -1.83 -4.99
CA ARG A 149 -22.13 -0.37 -5.17
C ARG A 149 -20.84 0.12 -5.82
N ARG A 150 -20.91 0.39 -7.13
CA ARG A 150 -19.93 1.25 -7.82
C ARG A 150 -20.00 2.63 -7.18
N PHE A 151 -18.89 3.15 -6.66
CA PHE A 151 -18.84 4.55 -6.28
C PHE A 151 -18.26 5.37 -7.43
N THR A 152 -19.12 6.26 -7.92
CA THR A 152 -18.81 7.34 -8.86
C THR A 152 -17.72 8.24 -8.30
N ARG A 153 -16.78 8.58 -9.19
CA ARG A 153 -15.76 9.62 -9.05
C ARG A 153 -16.43 10.91 -8.53
N ILE A 154 -16.09 11.33 -7.30
CA ILE A 154 -16.49 12.66 -6.81
C ILE A 154 -15.54 13.66 -7.49
N ARG A 155 -16.14 14.63 -8.20
CA ARG A 155 -15.47 15.77 -8.80
C ARG A 155 -15.08 16.78 -7.73
#